data_AF-A0A7W0WEJ9-F1
#
_entry.id   AF-A0A7W0WEJ9-F1
#
_cell.length_a   1.000
_cell.length_b   1.000
_cell.length_c   1.000
_cell.angle_alpha   90.00
_cell.angle_beta   90.00
_cell.angle_gamma   90.00
#
_symmetry.space_group_name_H-M   'P 1'
#
loop_
_entity.id
_entity.type
_entity.pdbx_description
1 polymer ?
#
loop_
_entity_poly.entity_id
_entity_poly.type
_entity_poly.pdbx_seq_one_letter_code
_entity_poly.pdbx_strand_id
1 'polypeptide(L)'
;MAESGADESFFDRVFCSGSHLNSIDAVVSGEADAAAIDSNVLRIRFQQAPALRKNLRVIDSWGPYPIQPVVVNSTLHQELKQR
;
A
#
# COMPACT_ATOMS: atom_id res chain seq x y z
N MET A 1 3.56 -12.66 -8.05
CA MET A 1 2.49 -12.49 -9.07
C MET A 1 2.99 -11.81 -10.33
N ALA A 2 3.77 -10.72 -10.22
CA ALA A 2 4.33 -10.04 -11.40
C ALA A 2 5.11 -10.97 -12.34
N GLU A 3 5.80 -11.99 -11.78
CA GLU A 3 6.56 -12.97 -12.57
C GLU A 3 5.75 -14.20 -13.01
N SER A 4 4.58 -14.44 -12.41
CA SER A 4 3.78 -15.65 -12.69
C SER A 4 2.75 -15.47 -13.82
N GLY A 5 2.57 -14.25 -14.33
CA GLY A 5 1.58 -13.92 -15.37
C GLY A 5 0.12 -14.10 -14.92
N ALA A 6 -0.09 -14.32 -13.62
CA ALA A 6 -1.40 -14.52 -13.02
C ALA A 6 -2.00 -13.17 -12.62
N ASP A 7 -3.29 -12.97 -12.92
CA ASP A 7 -4.06 -11.79 -12.57
C ASP A 7 -4.91 -12.02 -11.30
N GLU A 8 -5.87 -11.14 -11.05
CA GLU A 8 -6.76 -11.22 -9.88
C GLU A 8 -7.59 -12.51 -9.82
N SER A 9 -7.80 -13.20 -10.97
CA SER A 9 -8.54 -14.46 -11.02
C SER A 9 -7.82 -15.63 -10.34
N PHE A 10 -6.54 -15.46 -10.01
CA PHE A 10 -5.78 -16.40 -9.20
C PHE A 10 -6.32 -16.52 -7.77
N PHE A 11 -6.87 -15.43 -7.22
CA PHE A 11 -7.41 -15.40 -5.88
C PHE A 11 -8.90 -15.74 -5.87
N ASP A 12 -9.32 -16.52 -4.87
CA ASP A 12 -10.73 -16.84 -4.66
C ASP A 12 -11.57 -15.56 -4.38
N ARG A 13 -10.96 -14.57 -3.71
CA ARG A 13 -11.60 -13.28 -3.42
C ARG A 13 -10.59 -12.14 -3.39
N VAL A 14 -10.95 -11.05 -4.06
CA VAL A 14 -10.25 -9.75 -4.00
C VAL A 14 -11.27 -8.68 -3.62
N PHE A 15 -10.92 -7.79 -2.69
CA PHE A 15 -11.81 -6.73 -2.22
C PHE A 15 -11.07 -5.45 -1.82
N CYS A 16 -11.78 -4.33 -1.86
CA CYS A 16 -11.27 -3.02 -1.44
C CYS A 16 -11.54 -2.80 0.06
N SER A 17 -10.48 -2.70 0.87
CA SER A 17 -10.57 -2.39 2.31
C SER A 17 -10.79 -0.89 2.62
N GLY A 18 -10.64 -0.04 1.61
CA GLY A 18 -10.77 1.42 1.70
C GLY A 18 -9.54 2.17 2.22
N SER A 19 -8.62 1.51 2.95
CA SER A 19 -7.35 2.12 3.38
C SER A 19 -6.28 1.08 3.67
N HIS A 20 -5.01 1.49 3.62
CA HIS A 20 -3.90 0.61 4.02
C HIS A 20 -3.99 0.13 5.48
N LEU A 21 -4.52 0.94 6.40
CA LEU A 21 -4.69 0.52 7.80
C LEU A 21 -5.75 -0.58 7.92
N ASN A 22 -6.89 -0.43 7.25
CA ASN A 22 -7.91 -1.48 7.20
C ASN A 22 -7.38 -2.75 6.53
N SER A 23 -6.56 -2.63 5.48
CA SER A 23 -5.90 -3.78 4.86
C SER A 23 -4.97 -4.51 5.83
N ILE A 24 -4.21 -3.77 6.65
CA ILE A 24 -3.35 -4.37 7.69
C ILE A 24 -4.22 -5.11 8.72
N ASP A 25 -5.30 -4.48 9.18
CA ASP A 25 -6.19 -5.08 10.17
C ASP A 25 -6.90 -6.32 9.62
N ALA A 26 -7.29 -6.33 8.34
CA ALA A 26 -7.87 -7.50 7.66
C ALA A 26 -6.90 -8.69 7.61
N VAL A 27 -5.60 -8.45 7.42
CA VAL A 27 -4.59 -9.53 7.46
C VAL A 27 -4.37 -10.00 8.89
N VAL A 28 -4.31 -9.09 9.86
CA VAL A 28 -4.12 -9.44 11.28
C VAL A 28 -5.31 -10.21 11.85
N SER A 29 -6.53 -9.90 11.42
CA SER A 29 -7.76 -10.58 11.84
C SER A 29 -8.01 -11.92 11.12
N GLY A 30 -7.28 -12.20 10.04
CA GLY A 30 -7.47 -13.37 9.20
C GLY A 30 -8.62 -13.24 8.19
N GLU A 31 -9.14 -12.04 7.97
CA GLU A 31 -10.14 -11.77 6.92
C GLU A 31 -9.55 -11.82 5.51
N ALA A 32 -8.25 -11.52 5.39
CA ALA A 32 -7.47 -11.63 4.16
C ALA A 32 -6.12 -12.33 4.42
N ASP A 33 -5.66 -13.15 3.48
CA ASP A 33 -4.36 -13.82 3.60
C ASP A 33 -3.18 -12.89 3.31
N ALA A 34 -3.39 -11.87 2.48
CA ALA A 34 -2.38 -10.90 2.07
C ALA A 34 -3.01 -9.56 1.67
N ALA A 35 -2.22 -8.50 1.71
CA ALA A 35 -2.62 -7.20 1.20
C ALA A 35 -1.42 -6.41 0.63
N ALA A 36 -1.66 -5.62 -0.41
CA ALA A 36 -0.69 -4.67 -0.93
C ALA A 36 -0.70 -3.40 -0.06
N ILE A 37 0.45 -3.07 0.53
CA ILE A 37 0.60 -1.95 1.46
C ILE A 37 1.73 -1.03 0.98
N ASP A 38 1.49 0.28 1.00
CA ASP A 38 2.54 1.27 0.77
C ASP A 38 3.66 1.14 1.82
N SER A 39 4.92 1.20 1.36
CA SER A 39 6.09 0.95 2.21
C SER A 39 6.26 1.97 3.33
N ASN A 40 5.86 3.24 3.10
CA ASN A 40 5.91 4.27 4.14
C ASN A 40 4.82 4.02 5.19
N VAL A 41 3.61 3.65 4.76
CA VAL A 41 2.54 3.29 5.69
C VAL A 41 2.95 2.11 6.56
N LEU A 42 3.48 1.04 5.96
CA LEU A 42 3.93 -0.14 6.71
C LEU A 42 5.05 0.21 7.71
N ARG A 43 6.05 0.99 7.28
CA ARG A 43 7.15 1.45 8.12
C ARG A 43 6.64 2.24 9.33
N ILE A 44 5.78 3.24 9.11
CA ILE A 44 5.22 4.07 10.18
C ILE A 44 4.37 3.21 11.13
N ARG A 45 3.54 2.31 10.59
CA ARG A 45 2.68 1.45 11.40
C ARG A 45 3.50 0.52 12.31
N PHE A 46 4.60 -0.04 11.81
CA PHE A 46 5.52 -0.82 12.63
C PHE A 46 6.26 0.00 13.70
N GLN A 47 6.53 1.28 13.46
CA GLN A 47 7.09 2.17 14.49
C GLN A 47 6.06 2.45 15.58
N GLN A 48 4.81 2.69 15.20
CA GLN A 48 3.71 2.98 16.13
C GLN A 48 3.26 1.74 16.94
N ALA A 49 3.31 0.54 16.35
CA ALA A 49 2.92 -0.71 16.98
C ALA A 49 3.92 -1.85 16.68
N PRO A 50 5.07 -1.90 17.37
CA PRO A 50 6.13 -2.88 17.10
C PRO A 50 5.69 -4.35 17.22
N ALA A 51 4.66 -4.64 18.03
CA ALA A 51 4.12 -5.99 18.18
C ALA A 51 3.60 -6.59 16.86
N LEU A 52 3.14 -5.75 15.92
CA LEU A 52 2.66 -6.20 14.61
C LEU A 52 3.74 -6.92 13.79
N ARG A 53 5.03 -6.64 14.04
CA ARG A 53 6.13 -7.33 13.34
C ARG A 53 6.18 -8.84 13.63
N LYS A 54 5.53 -9.30 14.70
CA LYS A 54 5.44 -10.74 15.02
C LYS A 54 4.33 -11.44 14.22
N ASN A 55 3.34 -10.67 13.76
CA ASN A 55 2.14 -11.20 13.13
C ASN A 55 2.14 -10.97 11.60
N LEU A 56 2.99 -10.08 11.10
CA LEU A 56 3.07 -9.70 9.69
C LEU A 56 4.45 -9.99 9.13
N ARG A 57 4.48 -10.48 7.89
CA ARG A 57 5.70 -10.71 7.12
C ARG A 57 5.54 -10.13 5.72
N VAL A 58 6.56 -9.41 5.25
CA VAL A 58 6.66 -8.99 3.85
C VAL A 58 7.06 -10.21 3.01
N ILE A 59 6.22 -10.60 2.07
CA ILE A 59 6.46 -11.74 1.17
C ILE A 59 7.01 -11.32 -0.20
N ASP A 60 6.76 -10.07 -0.61
CA ASP A 60 7.23 -9.49 -1.86
C ASP A 60 7.30 -7.96 -1.74
N SER A 61 8.06 -7.30 -2.61
CA SER A 61 8.17 -5.84 -2.66
C SER A 61 8.37 -5.38 -4.10
N TRP A 62 7.56 -4.39 -4.51
CA TRP A 62 7.59 -3.85 -5.87
C TRP A 62 8.23 -2.45 -5.89
N GLY A 63 8.92 -2.13 -6.97
CA GLY A 63 9.57 -0.84 -7.19
C GLY A 63 11.08 -0.92 -7.43
N PRO A 64 11.82 0.17 -7.20
CA PRO A 64 11.42 1.37 -6.47
C PRO A 64 10.38 2.22 -7.21
N TYR A 65 9.36 2.68 -6.49
CA TYR A 65 8.45 3.71 -6.96
C TYR A 65 8.82 5.04 -6.30
N PRO A 66 9.09 6.11 -7.07
CA PRO A 66 9.50 7.38 -6.51
C PRO A 66 8.36 8.01 -5.66
N ILE A 67 8.73 8.98 -4.83
CA ILE A 67 7.78 9.76 -4.02
C ILE A 67 6.66 10.32 -4.90
N GLN A 68 5.44 10.36 -4.35
CA GLN A 68 4.27 10.84 -5.08
C GLN A 68 4.54 12.26 -5.60
N PRO A 69 4.24 12.55 -6.88
CA PRO A 69 4.46 13.88 -7.41
C PRO A 69 3.58 14.89 -6.69
N VAL A 70 4.09 16.12 -6.54
CA VAL A 70 3.23 17.25 -6.20
C VAL A 70 2.41 17.58 -7.45
N VAL A 71 1.10 17.46 -7.34
CA VAL A 71 0.16 17.80 -8.41
C VAL A 71 -0.54 19.10 -8.05
N VAL A 72 -0.54 20.06 -8.96
CA VAL A 72 -1.24 21.33 -8.83
C VAL A 72 -2.36 21.44 -9.85
N ASN A 73 -3.38 22.25 -9.55
CA ASN A 73 -4.48 22.50 -10.47
C ASN A 73 -3.94 23.04 -11.82
N SER A 74 -4.44 22.49 -12.93
CA SER A 74 -4.02 22.89 -14.28
C SER A 74 -4.30 24.37 -14.57
N THR A 75 -5.29 24.98 -13.92
CA THR A 75 -5.63 26.41 -14.06
C THR A 75 -5.00 27.31 -13.02
N LEU A 76 -4.15 26.79 -12.12
CA LEU A 76 -3.40 27.60 -11.17
C LEU A 76 -2.54 28.63 -11.93
N HIS A 77 -2.47 29.87 -11.44
CA HIS A 77 -1.66 30.92 -12.05
C HIS A 77 -0.20 30.46 -12.20
N GLN A 78 0.43 30.67 -13.35
CA GLN A 78 1.76 30.10 -13.66
C GLN A 78 2.83 30.47 -12.62
N GLU A 79 2.79 31.70 -12.12
CA GLU A 79 3.71 32.16 -11.06
C GLU A 79 3.61 31.36 -9.76
N LEU A 80 2.43 30.82 -9.44
CA LEU A 80 2.23 29.96 -8.26
C LEU A 80 2.65 28.51 -8.50
N LYS A 81 2.76 28.06 -9.76
CA LYS A 81 3.22 26.71 -10.10
C LYS A 81 4.74 26.57 -10.04
N GLN A 82 5.47 27.67 -10.18
CA GLN A 82 6.94 27.70 -10.26
C GLN A 82 7.61 27.98 -8.90
N ARG A 83 6.84 28.07 -7.82
CA ARG A 83 7.31 28.27 -6.45
C ARG A 83 7.27 26.96 -5.69
#